data_AF-A0A351XP78-F1
#
_entry.id   AF-A0A351XP78-F1
#
_cell.length_a   1.000
_cell.length_b   1.000
_cell.length_c   1.000
_cell.angle_alpha   90.00
_cell.angle_beta   90.00
_cell.angle_gamma   90.00
#
_symmetry.space_group_name_H-M   'P 1'
#
loop_
_entity.id
_entity.type
_entity.pdbx_description
1 polymer ?
#
loop_
_entity_poly.entity_id
_entity_poly.type
_entity_poly.pdbx_seq_one_letter_code
_entity_poly.pdbx_strand_id
1 'polypeptide(L)'
;MEIDGVIIELDNEGYLIEPSQWNREVAIELATKENLELNDEHWIVLDLMRDFYKENGVASDVRHIFKQLGVDLGISKKEAKAKLFSLFPYGYV
;
A
#
# COMPACT_ATOMS: atom_id res chain seq x y z
N MET A 1 1.30 -11.70 14.05
CA MET A 1 0.83 -10.61 14.94
C MET A 1 -0.63 -10.83 15.24
N GLU A 2 -1.18 -10.29 16.34
CA GLU A 2 -2.61 -10.44 16.66
C GLU A 2 -3.32 -9.09 16.53
N ILE A 3 -4.40 -9.05 15.75
CA ILE A 3 -5.24 -7.86 15.53
C ILE A 3 -6.70 -8.31 15.65
N ASP A 4 -7.46 -7.68 16.54
CA ASP A 4 -8.86 -8.02 16.84
C ASP A 4 -9.11 -9.51 17.15
N GLY A 5 -8.16 -10.19 17.81
CA GLY A 5 -8.25 -11.61 18.13
C GLY A 5 -7.97 -12.54 16.94
N VAL A 6 -7.57 -11.99 15.79
CA VAL A 6 -7.16 -12.73 14.60
C VAL A 6 -5.63 -12.77 14.52
N ILE A 7 -5.09 -13.97 14.33
CA ILE A 7 -3.67 -14.15 14.05
C ILE A 7 -3.43 -13.81 12.58
N ILE A 8 -2.60 -12.79 12.38
CA ILE A 8 -2.11 -12.34 11.08
C ILE A 8 -0.72 -12.92 10.88
N GLU A 9 -0.60 -13.80 9.89
CA GLU A 9 0.65 -14.45 9.51
C GLU A 9 1.31 -13.70 8.35
N LEU A 10 2.63 -13.55 8.45
CA LEU A 10 3.46 -12.98 7.41
C LEU A 10 4.43 -14.04 6.88
N ASP A 11 4.80 -13.91 5.62
CA ASP A 11 5.90 -14.69 5.06
C ASP A 11 7.27 -14.16 5.52
N ASN A 12 8.34 -14.77 5.01
CA ASN A 12 9.72 -14.41 5.38
C ASN A 12 10.13 -13.01 4.89
N GLU A 13 9.38 -12.41 3.96
CA GLU A 13 9.63 -11.08 3.42
C GLU A 13 8.73 -10.02 4.08
N GLY A 14 7.80 -10.42 4.95
CA GLY A 14 6.91 -9.53 5.68
C GLY A 14 5.56 -9.28 5.00
N TYR A 15 5.22 -10.03 3.94
CA TYR A 15 3.92 -9.92 3.28
C TYR A 15 2.86 -10.77 3.97
N LEU A 16 1.60 -10.32 3.90
CA LEU A 16 0.45 -11.10 4.38
C LEU A 16 0.35 -12.42 3.62
N ILE A 17 0.32 -13.54 4.35
CA ILE A 17 0.05 -14.87 3.78
C ILE A 17 -1.39 -14.95 3.25
N GLU A 18 -2.34 -14.36 3.99
CA GLU A 18 -3.75 -14.28 3.60
C GLU A 18 -4.11 -12.83 3.24
N PRO A 19 -4.16 -12.47 1.94
CA PRO A 19 -4.45 -11.10 1.51
C PRO A 19 -5.82 -10.59 1.96
N SER A 20 -6.79 -11.48 2.19
CA SER A 20 -8.14 -11.11 2.65
C SER A 20 -8.19 -10.66 4.12
N GLN A 21 -7.16 -10.97 4.90
CA GLN A 21 -7.01 -10.46 6.28
C GLN A 21 -6.58 -8.99 6.35
N TRP A 22 -6.31 -8.36 5.20
CA TRP A 22 -5.94 -6.94 5.20
C TRP A 22 -7.09 -6.04 5.66
N ASN A 23 -6.77 -5.14 6.58
CA ASN A 23 -7.58 -3.98 6.97
C ASN A 23 -6.65 -2.81 7.31
N ARG A 24 -7.21 -1.69 7.75
CA ARG A 24 -6.43 -0.48 8.05
C ARG A 24 -5.52 -0.69 9.25
N GLU A 25 -5.97 -1.42 10.26
CA GLU A 25 -5.23 -1.75 11.48
C GLU A 25 -3.98 -2.59 11.16
N VAL A 26 -4.12 -3.60 10.29
CA VAL A 26 -3.02 -4.41 9.77
C VAL A 26 -2.02 -3.55 9.01
N ALA A 27 -2.49 -2.65 8.15
CA ALA A 27 -1.61 -1.76 7.40
C ALA A 27 -0.82 -0.82 8.33
N ILE A 28 -1.45 -0.28 9.38
CA ILE A 28 -0.80 0.57 10.37
C ILE A 28 0.28 -0.21 11.14
N GLU A 29 -0.03 -1.43 11.58
CA GLU A 29 0.91 -2.26 12.32
C GLU A 29 2.12 -2.67 11.45
N LEU A 30 1.89 -2.99 10.18
CA LEU A 30 2.95 -3.25 9.21
C LEU A 30 3.82 -2.01 8.97
N ALA A 31 3.21 -0.86 8.73
CA ALA A 31 3.94 0.39 8.49
C ALA A 31 4.78 0.80 9.73
N THR A 32 4.23 0.61 10.92
CA THR A 32 4.94 0.91 12.19
C THR A 32 6.22 0.07 12.32
N LYS A 33 6.19 -1.21 11.91
CA LYS A 33 7.38 -2.08 11.92
C LYS A 33 8.47 -1.61 10.95
N GLU A 34 8.06 -0.99 9.85
CA GLU A 34 8.95 -0.39 8.85
C GLU A 34 9.34 1.06 9.20
N ASN A 35 8.99 1.55 10.39
CA ASN A 35 9.20 2.94 10.81
C ASN A 35 8.54 3.97 9.86
N LEU A 36 7.39 3.61 9.29
CA LEU A 36 6.59 4.46 8.40
C LEU A 36 5.28 4.85 9.09
N GLU A 37 5.00 6.15 9.14
CA GLU A 37 3.71 6.67 9.62
C GLU A 37 2.76 6.88 8.43
N LEU A 38 1.59 6.23 8.47
CA LEU A 38 0.59 6.34 7.42
C LEU A 38 -0.30 7.57 7.63
N ASN A 39 -0.04 8.61 6.86
CA ASN A 39 -0.94 9.77 6.74
C ASN A 39 -1.97 9.60 5.59
N ASP A 40 -2.85 10.59 5.43
CA ASP A 40 -3.91 10.59 4.41
C ASP A 40 -3.40 10.34 2.98
N GLU A 41 -2.21 10.83 2.63
CA GLU A 41 -1.64 10.63 1.30
C GLU A 41 -1.20 9.17 1.07
N HIS A 42 -0.76 8.47 2.12
CA HIS A 42 -0.45 7.03 2.03
C HIS A 42 -1.72 6.23 1.81
N TRP A 43 -2.81 6.60 2.50
CA TRP A 43 -4.10 5.92 2.36
C TRP A 43 -4.67 6.02 0.94
N ILE A 44 -4.51 7.16 0.26
CA ILE A 44 -4.88 7.29 -1.16
C ILE A 44 -4.20 6.20 -2.01
N VAL A 45 -2.91 5.98 -1.79
CA VAL A 45 -2.14 4.96 -2.54
C VAL A 45 -2.56 3.54 -2.14
N LEU A 46 -2.67 3.27 -0.84
CA LEU A 46 -3.05 1.94 -0.34
C LEU A 46 -4.45 1.54 -0.79
N ASP A 47 -5.41 2.45 -0.71
CA ASP A 47 -6.79 2.22 -1.15
C ASP A 47 -6.83 1.97 -2.66
N LEU A 48 -6.05 2.73 -3.46
CA LEU A 48 -5.92 2.49 -4.90
C LEU A 48 -5.37 1.08 -5.22
N MET A 49 -4.32 0.64 -4.52
CA MET A 49 -3.75 -0.70 -4.70
C MET A 49 -4.75 -1.79 -4.31
N ARG A 50 -5.54 -1.56 -3.25
CA ARG A 50 -6.52 -2.52 -2.74
C ARG A 50 -7.74 -2.62 -3.63
N ASP A 51 -8.21 -1.51 -4.17
CA ASP A 51 -9.32 -1.50 -5.12
C ASP A 51 -8.93 -2.17 -6.43
N PHE A 52 -7.71 -1.93 -6.93
CA PHE A 52 -7.18 -2.68 -8.07
C PHE A 52 -7.15 -4.20 -7.79
N TYR A 53 -6.67 -4.61 -6.60
CA TYR A 53 -6.62 -6.03 -6.24
C TYR A 53 -8.02 -6.65 -6.14
N LYS A 54 -8.99 -5.95 -5.55
CA LYS A 54 -10.39 -6.42 -5.47
C LYS A 54 -11.00 -6.64 -6.85
N GLU A 55 -10.70 -5.75 -7.81
CA GLU A 55 -11.24 -5.82 -9.16
C GLU A 55 -10.55 -6.88 -10.03
N ASN A 56 -9.24 -7.06 -9.88
CA ASN A 56 -8.43 -7.86 -10.81
C ASN A 56 -7.94 -9.20 -10.23
N GLY A 57 -8.03 -9.39 -8.91
CA GLY A 57 -7.51 -10.57 -8.20
C GLY A 57 -5.98 -10.68 -8.17
N VAL A 58 -5.27 -9.66 -8.65
CA VAL A 58 -3.80 -9.62 -8.73
C VAL A 58 -3.30 -8.26 -8.27
N ALA A 59 -2.11 -8.24 -7.67
CA ALA A 59 -1.49 -7.01 -7.22
C ALA A 59 -1.17 -6.09 -8.42
N SER A 60 -1.42 -4.79 -8.24
CA SER A 60 -1.07 -3.79 -9.25
C SER A 60 0.44 -3.60 -9.33
N ASP A 61 0.98 -3.49 -10.53
CA ASP A 61 2.33 -2.94 -10.75
C ASP A 61 2.34 -1.45 -10.35
N VAL A 62 3.41 -1.00 -9.70
CA VAL A 62 3.67 0.42 -9.36
C VAL A 62 3.48 1.36 -10.56
N ARG A 63 3.72 0.86 -11.79
CA ARG A 63 3.55 1.63 -13.02
C ARG A 63 2.12 2.02 -13.31
N HIS A 64 1.18 1.18 -12.91
CA HIS A 64 -0.23 1.49 -12.97
C HIS A 64 -0.59 2.51 -11.89
N ILE A 65 -0.05 2.34 -10.67
CA ILE A 65 -0.29 3.23 -9.52
C ILE A 65 0.11 4.68 -9.79
N PHE A 66 1.34 4.97 -10.21
CA PHE A 66 1.71 6.38 -10.47
C PHE A 66 0.95 6.98 -11.67
N LYS A 67 0.49 6.14 -12.61
CA LYS A 67 -0.26 6.63 -13.78
C LYS A 67 -1.64 7.06 -13.32
N GLN A 68 -2.30 6.22 -12.52
CA GLN A 68 -3.61 6.50 -11.98
C GLN A 68 -3.56 7.67 -10.99
N LEU A 69 -2.59 7.69 -10.08
CA LEU A 69 -2.36 8.82 -9.17
C LEU A 69 -2.10 10.14 -9.92
N GLY A 70 -1.37 10.10 -11.04
CA GLY A 70 -1.17 11.26 -11.90
C GLY A 70 -2.46 11.77 -12.53
N VAL A 71 -3.35 10.87 -12.93
CA VAL A 71 -4.69 11.20 -13.46
C VAL A 71 -5.57 11.80 -12.34
N ASP A 72 -5.63 11.14 -11.18
CA ASP A 72 -6.50 11.53 -10.07
C ASP A 72 -6.12 12.88 -9.47
N LEU A 73 -4.81 13.18 -9.40
CA LEU A 73 -4.30 14.44 -8.87
C LEU A 73 -4.06 15.52 -9.94
N GLY A 74 -4.22 15.20 -11.23
CA GLY A 74 -3.95 16.13 -12.33
C GLY A 74 -2.47 16.55 -12.45
N ILE A 75 -1.55 15.67 -12.06
CA ILE A 75 -0.09 15.94 -12.06
C ILE A 75 0.64 15.09 -13.10
N SER A 76 1.85 15.50 -13.47
CA SER A 76 2.65 14.71 -14.41
C SER A 76 3.07 13.36 -13.80
N LYS A 77 3.35 12.38 -14.67
CA LYS A 77 3.91 11.08 -14.27
C LYS A 77 5.22 11.22 -13.45
N LYS A 78 6.01 12.27 -13.71
CA LYS A 78 7.25 12.55 -12.96
C LYS A 78 6.93 12.98 -11.52
N GLU A 79 5.94 13.85 -11.34
CA GLU A 79 5.47 14.32 -10.04
C GLU A 79 4.80 13.19 -9.25
N ALA A 80 3.94 12.39 -9.89
CA ALA A 80 3.33 11.23 -9.25
C ALA A 80 4.38 10.21 -8.77
N LYS A 81 5.42 9.96 -9.58
CA LYS A 81 6.56 9.12 -9.17
C LYS A 81 7.27 9.73 -7.96
N ALA A 82 7.64 11.01 -8.02
CA ALA A 82 8.33 11.68 -6.92
C ALA A 82 7.52 11.65 -5.62
N LYS A 83 6.20 11.87 -5.71
CA LYS A 83 5.28 11.80 -4.57
C LYS A 83 5.27 10.41 -3.95
N LEU A 84 5.16 9.35 -4.76
CA LEU A 84 5.16 7.97 -4.25
C LEU A 84 6.47 7.64 -3.50
N PHE A 85 7.64 8.03 -4.03
CA PHE A 85 8.92 7.83 -3.33
C PHE A 85 9.05 8.67 -2.06
N SER A 86 8.39 9.83 -2.01
CA SER A 86 8.34 10.64 -0.79
C SER A 86 7.45 10.02 0.29
N LEU A 87 6.41 9.29 -0.11
CA LEU A 87 5.51 8.58 0.81
C LEU A 87 6.12 7.25 1.25
N PHE A 88 6.76 6.51 0.35
CA PHE A 88 7.35 5.20 0.64
C PHE A 88 8.88 5.24 0.42
N PRO A 89 9.65 5.79 1.38
CA PRO A 89 11.09 6.05 1.19
C PRO A 89 11.94 4.78 1.11
N TYR A 90 11.48 3.68 1.70
CA TYR A 90 12.15 2.37 1.63
C TYR A 90 11.86 1.62 0.32
N GLY A 91 11.03 2.21 -0.54
CA GLY A 91 10.63 1.66 -1.83
C GLY A 91 9.28 0.96 -1.80
N TYR A 92 8.99 0.30 -2.91
CA TYR A 92 7.89 -0.63 -3.10
C TYR A 92 8.54 -1.97 -3.44
N VAL A 93 8.28 -3.01 -2.67
CA VAL A 93 8.72 -4.38 -2.97
C VAL A 93 7.48 -5.24 -2.97
#